data_AF-A0A3S1FPQ4-F1
#
_entry.id   AF-A0A3S1FPQ4-F1
#
_cell.length_a   1.000
_cell.length_b   1.000
_cell.length_c   1.000
_cell.angle_alpha   90.00
_cell.angle_beta   90.00
_cell.angle_gamma   90.00
#
_symmetry.space_group_name_H-M   'P 1'
#
loop_
_entity.id
_entity.type
_entity.pdbx_description
1 polymer ?
#
loop_
_entity_poly.entity_id
_entity_poly.type
_entity_poly.pdbx_seq_one_letter_code
_entity_poly.pdbx_strand_id
1 'polypeptide(L)'
;MVSVTPASAAPIDDQFRAWLQNDLWPQARAKGISKTTFDAAFDGIKPNLKLPDLVKPGEKATAPRKQHQAEFGSPGAYFAEKTVRAVTAGGRAREATNARTLASIEKRYG
;
A
#
# COMPACT_ATOMS: atom_id res chain seq x y z
N MET A 1 -44.87 -20.47 8.08
CA MET A 1 -43.44 -20.77 7.91
C MET A 1 -42.82 -19.61 7.16
N VAL A 2 -41.88 -18.88 7.77
CA VAL A 2 -41.16 -17.77 7.11
C VAL A 2 -39.92 -18.37 6.46
N SER A 3 -39.89 -18.43 5.14
CA SER A 3 -38.73 -18.85 4.37
C SER A 3 -37.68 -17.75 4.42
N VAL A 4 -36.59 -17.95 5.16
CA VAL A 4 -35.41 -17.11 5.07
C VAL A 4 -34.68 -17.49 3.79
N THR A 5 -34.74 -16.63 2.78
CA THR A 5 -33.87 -16.74 1.60
C THR A 5 -32.46 -16.35 2.02
N PRO A 6 -31.42 -17.13 1.65
CA PRO A 6 -30.04 -16.73 1.90
C PRO A 6 -29.78 -15.42 1.13
N ALA A 7 -29.39 -14.38 1.85
CA ALA A 7 -28.94 -13.15 1.22
C ALA A 7 -27.67 -13.45 0.41
N SER A 8 -27.76 -13.33 -0.91
CA SER A 8 -26.58 -13.40 -1.77
C SER A 8 -25.71 -12.19 -1.46
N ALA A 9 -24.42 -12.41 -1.19
CA ALA A 9 -23.48 -11.30 -0.98
C ALA A 9 -23.41 -10.46 -2.26
N ALA A 10 -23.59 -9.14 -2.13
CA ALA A 10 -23.42 -8.22 -3.24
C ALA A 10 -22.00 -8.37 -3.84
N PRO A 11 -21.80 -8.15 -5.14
CA PRO A 11 -20.48 -8.09 -5.74
C PRO A 11 -19.53 -7.20 -4.91
N ILE A 12 -18.25 -7.59 -4.78
CA ILE A 12 -17.27 -6.82 -3.98
C ILE A 12 -17.20 -5.35 -4.43
N ASP A 13 -17.36 -5.09 -5.73
CA ASP A 13 -17.43 -3.74 -6.29
C ASP A 13 -18.61 -2.93 -5.71
N ASP A 14 -19.75 -3.57 -5.44
CA ASP A 14 -20.94 -2.92 -4.89
C ASP A 14 -20.76 -2.63 -3.39
N GLN A 15 -20.18 -3.58 -2.65
CA GLN A 15 -19.81 -3.39 -1.25
C GLN A 15 -18.80 -2.25 -1.10
N PHE A 16 -17.82 -2.17 -2.01
CA PHE A 16 -16.84 -1.09 -2.04
C PHE A 16 -17.50 0.27 -2.30
N ARG A 17 -18.42 0.36 -3.28
CA ARG A 17 -19.15 1.62 -3.54
C ARG A 17 -20.02 2.02 -2.35
N ALA A 18 -20.68 1.07 -1.70
CA ALA A 18 -21.47 1.34 -0.50
C ALA A 18 -20.59 1.90 0.64
N TRP A 19 -19.43 1.29 0.89
CA TRP A 19 -18.47 1.76 1.87
C TRP A 19 -17.94 3.17 1.56
N LEU A 20 -17.65 3.48 0.29
CA LEU A 20 -17.25 4.83 -0.11
C LEU A 20 -18.29 5.88 0.26
N GLN A 21 -19.58 5.59 0.06
CA GLN A 21 -20.66 6.55 0.33
C GLN A 21 -21.04 6.62 1.81
N ASN A 22 -21.09 5.49 2.49
CA ASN A 22 -21.67 5.38 3.83
C ASN A 22 -20.63 5.59 4.94
N ASP A 23 -19.38 5.20 4.69
CA ASP A 23 -18.33 5.20 5.71
C ASP A 23 -17.25 6.24 5.40
N LEU A 24 -16.66 6.19 4.20
CA LEU A 24 -15.50 7.01 3.88
C LEU A 24 -15.88 8.47 3.60
N TRP A 25 -16.94 8.72 2.81
CA TRP A 25 -17.35 10.08 2.47
C TRP A 25 -17.66 10.95 3.71
N PRO A 26 -18.45 10.50 4.70
CA PRO A 26 -18.67 11.28 5.92
C PRO A 26 -17.38 11.66 6.65
N GLN A 27 -16.42 10.73 6.74
CA GLN A 27 -15.12 10.97 7.36
C GLN A 27 -14.27 11.97 6.56
N ALA A 28 -14.25 11.83 5.23
CA ALA A 28 -13.54 12.74 4.33
C ALA A 28 -14.10 14.17 4.42
N ARG A 29 -15.43 14.29 4.39
CA ARG A 29 -16.13 15.56 4.57
C ARG A 29 -15.82 16.20 5.93
N ALA A 30 -15.81 15.42 7.01
CA ALA A 30 -15.45 15.91 8.35
C ALA A 30 -14.01 16.45 8.43
N LYS A 31 -13.11 15.98 7.56
CA LYS A 31 -11.73 16.48 7.41
C LYS A 31 -11.59 17.63 6.40
N GLY A 32 -12.69 18.16 5.88
CA GLY A 32 -12.69 19.31 4.97
C GLY A 32 -12.44 18.96 3.50
N ILE A 33 -12.53 17.68 3.11
CA ILE A 33 -12.41 17.29 1.70
C ILE A 33 -13.68 17.66 0.95
N SER A 34 -13.54 18.35 -0.18
CA SER A 34 -14.67 18.72 -1.04
C SER A 34 -15.26 17.50 -1.73
N LYS A 35 -16.56 17.54 -2.03
CA LYS A 35 -17.24 16.46 -2.78
C LYS A 35 -16.61 16.27 -4.16
N THR A 36 -16.27 17.36 -4.86
CA THR A 36 -15.59 17.33 -6.16
C THR A 36 -14.24 16.61 -6.09
N THR A 37 -13.41 16.91 -5.07
CA THR A 37 -12.13 16.23 -4.88
C THR A 37 -12.32 14.75 -4.57
N PHE A 38 -13.29 14.42 -3.72
CA PHE A 38 -13.60 13.04 -3.36
C PHE A 38 -14.06 12.23 -4.58
N ASP A 39 -15.04 12.74 -5.32
CA ASP A 39 -15.59 12.06 -6.49
C ASP A 39 -14.52 11.89 -7.57
N ALA A 40 -13.67 12.90 -7.81
CA ALA A 40 -12.55 12.79 -8.75
C ALA A 40 -11.50 11.76 -8.31
N ALA A 41 -11.25 11.61 -7.00
CA ALA A 41 -10.29 10.63 -6.48
C ALA A 41 -10.80 9.18 -6.59
N PHE A 42 -12.12 8.98 -6.64
CA PHE A 42 -12.75 7.65 -6.70
C PHE A 42 -13.41 7.32 -8.03
N ASP A 43 -13.34 8.22 -9.02
CA ASP A 43 -13.86 7.96 -10.36
C ASP A 43 -13.11 6.79 -11.02
N GLY A 44 -13.85 5.79 -11.50
CA GLY A 44 -13.30 4.58 -12.11
C GLY A 44 -12.50 3.65 -11.18
N ILE A 45 -12.32 3.97 -9.89
CA ILE A 45 -11.55 3.15 -8.96
C ILE A 45 -12.30 1.87 -8.59
N LYS A 46 -11.58 0.75 -8.60
CA LYS A 46 -12.06 -0.57 -8.16
C LYS A 46 -11.11 -1.21 -7.18
N PRO A 47 -11.59 -2.10 -6.29
CA PRO A 47 -10.74 -2.88 -5.41
C PRO A 47 -9.73 -3.73 -6.21
N ASN A 48 -8.45 -3.66 -5.86
CA ASN A 48 -7.45 -4.56 -6.43
C ASN A 48 -7.46 -5.92 -5.71
N LEU A 49 -8.14 -6.90 -6.32
CA LEU A 49 -8.29 -8.25 -5.75
C LEU A 49 -7.11 -9.19 -6.05
N LYS A 50 -5.99 -8.67 -6.58
CA LYS A 50 -4.80 -9.45 -6.95
C LYS A 50 -3.64 -9.29 -5.95
N LEU A 51 -3.86 -8.59 -4.84
CA LEU A 51 -2.83 -8.40 -3.83
C LEU A 51 -2.49 -9.74 -3.16
N PRO A 52 -1.18 -10.07 -2.98
CA PRO A 52 -0.80 -11.23 -2.21
C PRO A 52 -1.33 -11.11 -0.78
N ASP A 53 -1.69 -12.25 -0.18
CA ASP A 53 -2.23 -12.36 1.18
C ASP A 53 -3.56 -11.61 1.43
N LEU A 54 -4.28 -11.21 0.37
CA LEU A 54 -5.60 -10.61 0.49
C LEU A 54 -6.63 -11.65 0.96
N VAL A 55 -7.20 -11.44 2.15
CA VAL A 55 -8.33 -12.23 2.64
C VAL A 55 -9.63 -11.57 2.16
N LYS A 56 -10.32 -12.20 1.20
CA LYS A 56 -11.62 -11.69 0.73
C LYS A 56 -12.72 -11.96 1.78
N PRO A 57 -13.82 -11.20 1.77
CA PRO A 57 -14.98 -11.50 2.61
C PRO A 57 -15.41 -12.98 2.43
N GLY A 58 -15.47 -13.72 3.54
CA GLY A 58 -15.81 -15.16 3.54
C GLY A 58 -14.63 -16.11 3.29
N GLU A 59 -13.43 -15.60 3.02
CA GLU A 59 -12.21 -16.40 2.88
C GLU A 59 -11.52 -16.59 4.23
N LYS A 60 -10.96 -17.77 4.49
CA LYS A 60 -10.14 -18.02 5.68
C LYS A 60 -8.70 -17.71 5.34
N ALA A 61 -8.03 -16.91 6.19
CA ALA A 61 -6.62 -16.61 6.04
C ALA A 61 -5.80 -17.92 5.96
N THR A 62 -5.06 -18.09 4.87
CA THR A 62 -4.11 -19.20 4.73
C THR A 62 -2.75 -18.72 5.23
N ALA A 63 -2.43 -19.03 6.49
CA ALA A 63 -1.09 -18.75 7.02
C ALA A 63 -0.04 -19.54 6.19
N PRO A 64 1.09 -18.94 5.80
CA PRO A 64 2.13 -19.66 5.11
C PRO A 64 2.63 -20.83 5.97
N ARG A 65 2.55 -22.05 5.41
CA ARG A 65 2.93 -23.31 6.10
C ARG A 65 4.42 -23.41 6.44
N LYS A 66 5.29 -22.60 5.82
CA LYS A 66 6.71 -22.54 6.12
C LYS A 66 7.06 -21.20 6.74
N GLN A 67 7.25 -21.18 8.06
CA GLN A 67 7.94 -20.10 8.74
C GLN A 67 9.43 -20.19 8.39
N HIS A 68 9.83 -19.54 7.30
CA HIS A 68 11.23 -19.27 7.03
C HIS A 68 11.55 -17.92 7.68
N GLN A 69 12.20 -17.93 8.84
CA GLN A 69 12.72 -16.69 9.41
C GLN A 69 13.87 -16.22 8.53
N ALA A 70 13.59 -15.26 7.64
CA ALA A 70 14.55 -14.70 6.69
C ALA A 70 15.80 -14.12 7.38
N GLU A 71 15.70 -13.86 8.69
CA GLU A 71 16.74 -13.31 9.54
C GLU A 71 17.88 -14.30 9.87
N PHE A 72 17.72 -15.61 9.65
CA PHE A 72 18.76 -16.62 9.94
C PHE A 72 19.63 -17.02 8.74
N GLY A 73 19.65 -16.23 7.67
CA GLY A 73 20.54 -16.44 6.52
C GLY A 73 21.93 -15.80 6.70
N SER A 74 22.94 -16.29 5.99
CA SER A 74 24.27 -15.63 5.95
C SER A 74 24.15 -14.21 5.37
N PRO A 75 24.73 -13.19 6.03
CA PRO A 75 24.61 -11.81 5.58
C PRO A 75 25.46 -11.52 4.33
N GLY A 76 26.27 -12.46 3.84
CA GLY A 76 27.21 -12.25 2.74
C GLY A 76 26.56 -11.72 1.46
N ALA A 77 25.29 -12.06 1.21
CA ALA A 77 24.54 -11.53 0.07
C ALA A 77 24.30 -10.00 0.15
N TYR A 78 24.17 -9.43 1.35
CA TYR A 78 24.01 -7.98 1.55
C TYR A 78 25.27 -7.20 1.16
N PHE A 79 26.45 -7.79 1.35
CA PHE A 79 27.75 -7.16 1.09
C PHE A 79 28.38 -7.61 -0.23
N ALA A 80 27.60 -8.22 -1.13
CA ALA A 80 28.09 -8.62 -2.44
C ALA A 80 28.68 -7.40 -3.17
N GLU A 81 29.97 -7.48 -3.51
CA GLU A 81 30.76 -6.36 -4.03
C GLU A 81 30.09 -5.68 -5.23
N LYS A 82 29.53 -6.47 -6.16
CA LYS A 82 28.78 -5.95 -7.32
C LYS A 82 27.64 -5.03 -6.91
N THR A 83 26.91 -5.39 -5.86
CA THR A 83 25.77 -4.63 -5.33
C THR A 83 26.27 -3.37 -4.65
N VAL A 84 27.25 -3.49 -3.76
CA VAL A 84 27.83 -2.34 -3.02
C VAL A 84 28.43 -1.31 -3.97
N ARG A 85 29.20 -1.75 -4.98
CA ARG A 85 29.80 -0.86 -5.98
C ARG A 85 28.74 -0.14 -6.81
N ALA A 86 27.72 -0.86 -7.30
CA ALA A 86 26.65 -0.25 -8.09
C ALA A 86 25.85 0.78 -7.28
N VAL A 87 25.48 0.45 -6.03
CA VAL A 87 24.77 1.36 -5.14
C VAL A 87 25.62 2.58 -4.81
N THR A 88 26.90 2.40 -4.51
CA THR A 88 27.83 3.51 -4.21
C THR A 88 28.01 4.44 -5.40
N ALA A 89 28.19 3.90 -6.61
CA ALA A 89 28.30 4.69 -7.82
C ALA A 89 27.02 5.52 -8.07
N GLY A 90 25.85 4.89 -7.92
CA GLY A 90 24.56 5.59 -8.00
C GLY A 90 24.38 6.65 -6.92
N GLY A 91 24.89 6.41 -5.71
CA GLY A 91 24.90 7.36 -4.60
C GLY A 91 25.71 8.61 -4.92
N ARG A 92 26.98 8.44 -5.34
CA ARG A 92 27.86 9.56 -5.72
C ARG A 92 27.31 10.40 -6.87
N ALA A 93 26.70 9.76 -7.87
CA ALA A 93 26.07 10.49 -8.97
C ALA A 93 24.91 11.38 -8.48
N ARG A 94 24.09 10.87 -7.55
CA ARG A 94 22.97 11.62 -6.97
C ARG A 94 23.44 12.67 -5.98
N GLU A 95 24.49 12.40 -5.22
CA GLU A 95 25.14 13.37 -4.33
C GLU A 95 25.59 14.58 -5.14
N ALA A 96 26.35 14.37 -6.22
CA ALA A 96 26.79 15.46 -7.10
C ALA A 96 25.62 16.22 -7.73
N THR A 97 24.59 15.50 -8.22
CA THR A 97 23.41 16.11 -8.85
C THR A 97 22.60 16.96 -7.85
N ASN A 98 22.50 16.52 -6.59
CA ASN A 98 21.66 17.16 -5.57
C ASN A 98 22.47 17.96 -4.54
N ALA A 99 23.76 18.22 -4.79
CA ALA A 99 24.70 18.72 -3.79
C ALA A 99 24.21 19.96 -3.04
N ARG A 100 23.62 20.93 -3.75
CA ARG A 100 23.09 22.16 -3.13
C ARG A 100 21.89 21.90 -2.22
N THR A 101 20.98 21.03 -2.65
CA THR A 101 19.80 20.64 -1.87
C THR A 101 20.23 19.87 -0.63
N LEU A 102 21.13 18.89 -0.78
CA LEU A 102 21.67 18.12 0.32
C LEU A 102 22.38 19.01 1.35
N ALA A 103 23.25 19.92 0.89
CA ALA A 103 23.91 20.88 1.78
C ALA A 103 22.93 21.80 2.53
N SER A 104 21.84 22.20 1.87
CA SER A 104 20.79 23.03 2.50
C SER A 104 20.00 22.24 3.55
N ILE A 105 19.73 20.96 3.29
CA ILE A 105 19.05 20.05 4.23
C ILE A 105 19.95 19.78 5.44
N GLU A 106 21.21 19.40 5.21
CA GLU A 106 22.20 19.15 6.27
C GLU A 106 22.42 20.38 7.14
N LYS A 107 22.55 21.57 6.53
CA LYS A 107 22.63 22.83 7.29
C LYS A 107 21.41 23.08 8.19
N ARG A 108 20.22 22.63 7.77
CA ARG A 108 18.97 22.87 8.49
C ARG A 108 18.69 21.82 9.56
N TYR A 109 19.11 20.58 9.35
CA TYR A 109 18.66 19.44 10.16
C TYR A 109 19.80 18.60 10.79
N GLY A 110 21.06 18.80 10.40
CA GLY A 110 22.18 17.91 10.76
C GLY A 110 22.19 16.62 9.97
#